data_AF-A0AAI9J5W7-F1
#
_entry.id   AF-A0AAI9J5W7-F1
#
_cell.length_a   1.000
_cell.length_b   1.000
_cell.length_c   1.000
_cell.angle_alpha   90.00
_cell.angle_beta   90.00
_cell.angle_gamma   90.00
#
_symmetry.space_group_name_H-M   'P 1'
#
loop_
_entity.id
_entity.type
_entity.pdbx_description
1 polymer ?
#
loop_
_entity_poly.entity_id
_entity_poly.type
_entity_poly.pdbx_seq_one_letter_code
_entity_poly.pdbx_strand_id
1 'polypeptide(L)'
;MDRPIQFQITSSSVMNSFFVPALAGQIYAMPGMQTTLHAVINHPGEYEGLSANYSGGGFSGMRFRFHGLDQAGFDQWIARVRQAGGALDASAYQALAQPSEREPVRHYASVAPDLFQRIVGRCVEPGRACMDHGKPSPAKALATQLAGQICRGEQDLVL
;
A
#
# COMPACT_ATOMS: atom_id res chain seq x y z
N MET A 1 19.41 4.04 3.88
CA MET A 1 20.46 3.66 2.90
C MET A 1 20.81 2.19 3.08
N ASP A 2 21.38 1.55 2.06
CA ASP A 2 21.99 0.20 2.11
C ASP A 2 21.08 -0.90 2.66
N ARG A 3 19.77 -0.75 2.45
CA ARG A 3 18.75 -1.70 2.89
C ARG A 3 17.86 -2.07 1.71
N PRO A 4 17.59 -3.36 1.48
CA PRO A 4 16.59 -3.79 0.51
C PRO A 4 15.21 -3.23 0.86
N ILE A 5 14.62 -2.52 -0.09
CA ILE A 5 13.25 -2.03 -0.01
C ILE A 5 12.40 -2.86 -0.96
N GLN A 6 11.31 -3.42 -0.45
CA GLN A 6 10.31 -4.12 -1.25
C GLN A 6 9.08 -3.23 -1.39
N PHE A 7 8.83 -2.75 -2.60
CA PHE A 7 7.62 -2.02 -2.94
C PHE A 7 6.54 -2.99 -3.41
N GLN A 8 5.37 -2.92 -2.79
CA GLN A 8 4.16 -3.57 -3.26
C GLN A 8 3.29 -2.50 -3.89
N ILE A 9 3.04 -2.61 -5.18
CA ILE A 9 2.47 -1.54 -5.98
C ILE A 9 1.17 -2.05 -6.62
N THR A 10 0.14 -1.22 -6.58
CA THR A 10 -1.15 -1.44 -7.26
C THR A 10 -1.70 -0.10 -7.72
N SER A 11 -2.71 -0.12 -8.58
CA SER A 11 -3.43 1.10 -8.97
C SER A 11 -4.89 1.02 -8.54
N SER A 12 -5.48 2.16 -8.19
CA SER A 12 -6.89 2.25 -7.81
C SER A 12 -7.84 2.43 -9.00
N SER A 13 -7.36 3.05 -10.09
CA SER A 13 -8.21 3.50 -11.21
C SER A 13 -7.77 2.94 -12.56
N VAL A 14 -6.71 3.50 -13.13
CA VAL A 14 -6.18 3.16 -14.46
C VAL A 14 -4.73 2.70 -14.36
N MET A 15 -4.20 2.11 -15.42
CA MET A 15 -2.79 1.72 -15.45
C MET A 15 -1.89 2.96 -15.28
N ASN A 16 -0.96 2.86 -14.33
CA ASN A 16 0.02 3.90 -14.05
C ASN A 16 1.44 3.28 -14.12
N SER A 17 2.48 4.11 -14.13
CA SER A 17 3.86 3.66 -14.13
C SER A 17 4.66 4.39 -13.06
N PHE A 18 5.08 3.65 -12.05
CA PHE A 18 5.95 4.14 -10.99
C PHE A 18 7.38 4.20 -11.51
N PHE A 19 7.94 5.40 -11.58
CA PHE A 19 9.31 5.61 -12.06
C PHE A 19 10.09 6.55 -11.15
N VAL A 20 11.27 6.10 -10.72
CA VAL A 20 12.25 6.93 -10.01
C VAL A 20 13.58 6.71 -10.73
N PRO A 21 14.13 7.70 -11.47
CA PRO A 21 15.34 7.51 -12.28
C PRO A 21 16.56 7.06 -11.47
N ALA A 22 16.61 7.39 -10.19
CA ALA A 22 17.68 6.99 -9.28
C ALA A 22 17.52 5.57 -8.71
N LEU A 23 16.37 4.92 -8.93
CA LEU A 23 16.14 3.52 -8.58
C LEU A 23 16.33 2.62 -9.81
N ALA A 24 16.44 1.31 -9.55
CA ALA A 24 16.76 0.27 -10.53
C ALA A 24 15.75 0.07 -11.68
N GLY A 25 14.72 0.90 -11.82
CA GLY A 25 13.85 0.86 -13.00
C GLY A 25 12.45 1.45 -12.82
N GLN A 26 11.69 1.33 -13.91
CA GLN A 26 10.28 1.66 -14.03
C GLN A 26 9.42 0.41 -13.84
N ILE A 27 8.29 0.52 -13.12
CA ILE A 27 7.35 -0.60 -12.97
C ILE A 27 5.89 -0.13 -13.14
N TYR A 28 5.07 -0.97 -13.76
CA TYR A 28 3.65 -0.68 -13.96
C TYR A 28 2.83 -1.00 -12.71
N ALA A 29 1.83 -0.14 -12.47
CA ALA A 29 0.81 -0.29 -11.45
C ALA A 29 -0.54 -0.53 -12.15
N MET A 30 -1.13 -1.71 -11.95
CA MET A 30 -2.38 -2.11 -12.59
C MET A 30 -3.49 -2.29 -11.54
N PRO A 31 -4.74 -1.89 -11.85
CA PRO A 31 -5.87 -2.16 -10.98
C PRO A 31 -6.14 -3.67 -10.87
N GLY A 32 -6.41 -4.14 -9.65
CA GLY A 32 -6.70 -5.56 -9.41
C GLY A 32 -5.46 -6.46 -9.28
N MET A 33 -4.26 -5.92 -9.49
CA MET A 33 -3.02 -6.70 -9.42
C MET A 33 -2.02 -6.04 -8.48
N GLN A 34 -1.17 -6.88 -7.89
CA GLN A 34 0.00 -6.45 -7.14
C GLN A 34 1.26 -6.72 -7.96
N THR A 35 2.05 -5.69 -8.19
CA THR A 35 3.41 -5.80 -8.71
C THR A 35 4.41 -5.58 -7.57
N THR A 36 5.59 -6.20 -7.67
CA THR A 36 6.64 -6.10 -6.66
C THR A 36 7.91 -5.55 -7.30
N LEU A 37 8.49 -4.52 -6.68
CA LEU A 37 9.78 -3.96 -7.07
C LEU A 37 10.74 -4.05 -5.88
N HIS A 38 11.94 -4.55 -6.13
CA HIS A 38 13.02 -4.53 -5.16
C HIS A 38 14.00 -3.43 -5.55
N ALA A 39 14.37 -2.59 -4.59
CA ALA A 39 15.35 -1.54 -4.82
C ALA A 39 16.25 -1.33 -3.61
N VAL A 40 17.41 -0.73 -3.86
CA VAL A 40 18.37 -0.32 -2.83
C VAL A 40 18.87 1.08 -3.20
N ILE A 41 19.05 1.94 -2.20
CA ILE A 41 19.61 3.28 -2.36
C ILE A 41 20.85 3.38 -1.48
N ASN A 42 21.98 3.65 -2.14
CA ASN A 42 23.32 3.65 -1.54
C ASN A 42 23.80 5.07 -1.20
N HIS A 43 23.11 6.11 -1.67
CA HIS A 43 23.50 7.50 -1.43
C HIS A 43 22.36 8.28 -0.78
N PRO A 44 22.67 9.16 0.19
CA PRO A 44 21.70 10.11 0.69
C PRO A 44 21.30 11.09 -0.41
N GLY A 45 20.04 11.51 -0.41
CA GLY A 45 19.59 12.54 -1.34
C GLY A 45 18.09 12.60 -1.49
N GLU A 46 17.64 13.62 -2.20
CA GLU A 46 16.27 13.74 -2.65
C GLU A 46 16.20 13.39 -4.13
N TYR A 47 15.38 12.40 -4.44
CA TYR A 47 15.19 11.88 -5.78
C TYR A 47 13.78 12.20 -6.23
N GLU A 48 13.66 12.55 -7.51
CA GLU A 48 12.36 12.80 -8.10
C GLU A 48 11.76 11.51 -8.63
N GLY A 49 10.54 11.22 -8.20
CA GLY A 49 9.70 10.19 -8.76
C GLY A 49 8.57 10.79 -9.57
N LEU A 50 8.16 10.10 -10.62
CA LEU A 50 7.07 10.52 -11.48
C LEU A 50 6.23 9.35 -11.96
N SER A 51 5.00 9.66 -12.34
CA SER A 51 4.22 8.80 -13.20
C SER A 51 4.72 8.89 -14.64
N ALA A 52 5.11 7.77 -15.24
CA ALA A 52 5.62 7.71 -16.61
C ALA A 52 4.59 7.19 -17.64
N ASN A 53 3.34 6.97 -17.23
CA ASN A 53 2.26 6.52 -18.11
C ASN A 53 1.05 7.45 -18.01
N TYR A 54 0.59 7.99 -19.14
CA TYR A 54 -0.56 8.90 -19.18
C TYR A 54 -1.80 8.26 -18.55
N SER A 55 -2.33 8.90 -17.50
CA SER A 55 -3.47 8.41 -16.72
C SER A 55 -4.67 9.37 -16.71
N GLY A 56 -4.69 10.38 -17.60
CA GLY A 56 -5.77 11.37 -17.71
C GLY A 56 -5.40 12.76 -17.17
N GLY A 57 -6.41 13.55 -16.81
CA GLY A 57 -6.25 14.87 -16.19
C GLY A 57 -5.38 14.81 -14.93
N GLY A 58 -4.55 15.83 -14.71
CA GLY A 58 -3.63 15.86 -13.57
C GLY A 58 -2.33 15.04 -13.70
N PHE A 59 -2.19 14.21 -14.75
CA PHE A 59 -1.01 13.34 -14.94
C PHE A 59 0.33 14.11 -14.89
N SER A 60 0.40 15.29 -15.48
CA SER A 60 1.63 16.11 -15.49
C SER A 60 2.07 16.56 -14.08
N GLY A 61 1.14 16.58 -13.13
CA GLY A 61 1.40 16.89 -11.73
C GLY A 61 1.69 15.67 -10.85
N MET A 62 1.61 14.45 -11.38
CA MET A 62 1.85 13.21 -10.62
C MET A 62 3.36 12.99 -10.39
N ARG A 63 3.92 13.81 -9.50
CA ARG A 63 5.32 13.77 -9.08
C ARG A 63 5.37 13.52 -7.58
N PHE A 64 6.39 12.80 -7.14
CA PHE A 64 6.65 12.55 -5.73
C PHE A 64 8.13 12.70 -5.44
N ARG A 65 8.47 12.97 -4.18
CA ARG A 65 9.86 12.99 -3.72
C ARG A 65 10.18 11.69 -3.01
N PHE A 66 11.31 11.10 -3.36
CA PHE A 66 11.85 9.92 -2.71
C PHE A 66 13.12 10.35 -1.96
N HIS A 67 13.11 10.24 -0.62
CA HIS A 67 14.23 10.67 0.22
C HIS A 67 15.07 9.47 0.65
N GLY A 68 16.34 9.45 0.23
CA GLY A 68 17.35 8.52 0.73
C GLY A 68 17.88 9.02 2.07
N LEU A 69 17.38 8.47 3.17
CA LEU A 69 17.79 8.83 4.53
C LEU A 69 18.67 7.75 5.17
N ASP A 70 19.49 8.16 6.14
CA ASP A 70 20.16 7.24 7.05
C ASP A 70 19.18 6.74 8.12
N GLN A 71 19.63 5.83 8.98
CA GLN A 71 18.76 5.24 9.99
C GLN A 71 18.23 6.30 10.97
N ALA A 72 19.08 7.20 11.44
CA ALA A 72 18.70 8.25 12.38
C ALA A 72 17.68 9.24 11.77
N GLY A 73 17.91 9.68 10.53
CA GLY A 73 16.99 10.55 9.80
C GLY A 73 15.65 9.87 9.53
N PHE A 74 15.65 8.57 9.20
CA PHE A 74 14.43 7.79 9.05
C PHE A 74 13.63 7.68 10.35
N ASP A 75 14.29 7.37 11.47
CA ASP A 75 13.62 7.25 12.77
C ASP A 75 13.02 8.57 13.23
N GLN A 76 13.71 9.69 13.00
CA GLN A 76 13.17 11.03 13.25
C GLN A 76 11.96 11.34 12.37
N TRP A 77 12.01 10.97 11.09
CA TRP A 77 10.87 11.16 10.19
C TRP A 77 9.65 10.34 10.64
N ILE A 78 9.83 9.07 11.00
CA ILE A 78 8.76 8.23 11.55
C ILE A 78 8.17 8.84 12.82
N ALA A 79 9.00 9.33 13.75
CA ALA A 79 8.52 9.95 14.98
C ALA A 79 7.65 11.18 14.69
N ARG A 80 8.07 12.06 13.77
CA ARG A 80 7.28 13.23 13.34
C ARG A 80 5.95 12.83 12.71
N VAL A 81 5.95 11.84 11.82
CA VAL A 81 4.72 11.35 11.16
C VAL A 81 3.74 10.76 12.18
N ARG A 82 4.23 9.99 13.16
CA ARG A 82 3.39 9.43 14.21
C ARG A 82 2.80 10.50 15.12
N GLN A 83 3.54 11.56 15.42
CA GLN A 83 3.06 12.70 16.22
C GLN A 83 2.02 13.54 15.49
N ALA A 84 2.10 13.65 14.16
CA ALA A 84 1.12 14.40 13.36
C ALA A 84 -0.30 13.80 13.40
N GLY A 85 -0.43 12.52 13.80
CA GLY A 85 -1.71 11.85 13.96
C GLY A 85 -2.37 11.42 12.65
N GLY A 86 -3.66 11.13 12.71
CA GLY A 86 -4.45 10.66 11.57
C GLY A 86 -4.38 9.15 11.33
N ALA A 87 -5.47 8.61 10.80
CA ALA A 87 -5.60 7.22 10.41
C ALA A 87 -6.05 7.13 8.96
N LEU A 88 -5.35 6.33 8.16
CA LEU A 88 -5.78 5.96 6.82
C LEU A 88 -6.61 4.67 6.91
N ASP A 89 -7.90 4.84 7.20
CA ASP A 89 -8.90 3.77 7.16
C ASP A 89 -9.64 3.74 5.80
N ALA A 90 -10.62 2.84 5.68
CA ALA A 90 -11.39 2.70 4.44
C ALA A 90 -12.16 3.97 4.05
N SER A 91 -12.64 4.74 5.02
CA SER A 91 -13.40 5.98 4.78
C SER A 91 -12.47 7.12 4.35
N ALA A 92 -11.34 7.27 5.03
CA ALA A 92 -10.29 8.22 4.69
C ALA A 92 -9.70 7.92 3.30
N TYR A 93 -9.53 6.64 2.97
CA TYR A 93 -9.09 6.23 1.63
C TYR A 93 -10.10 6.59 0.55
N GLN A 94 -11.40 6.40 0.77
CA GLN A 94 -12.43 6.78 -0.22
C GLN A 94 -12.46 8.29 -0.49
N ALA A 95 -12.25 9.11 0.55
CA ALA A 95 -12.11 10.55 0.39
C ALA A 95 -10.82 10.90 -0.37
N LEU A 96 -9.71 10.22 -0.06
CA LEU A 96 -8.42 10.42 -0.74
C LEU A 96 -8.43 9.98 -2.21
N ALA A 97 -9.20 8.94 -2.54
CA ALA A 97 -9.28 8.37 -3.87
C ALA A 97 -10.15 9.18 -4.85
N GLN A 98 -10.83 10.23 -4.38
CA GLN A 98 -11.57 11.13 -5.26
C GLN A 98 -10.61 11.85 -6.22
N PRO A 99 -11.02 12.12 -7.47
CA PRO A 99 -10.18 12.83 -8.44
C PRO A 99 -9.69 14.17 -7.88
N SER A 100 -8.38 14.38 -7.95
CA SER A 100 -7.68 15.58 -7.49
C SER A 100 -6.41 15.80 -8.30
N GLU A 101 -5.85 17.02 -8.27
CA GLU A 101 -4.62 17.38 -8.98
C GLU A 101 -3.67 18.16 -8.06
N ARG A 102 -2.36 17.92 -8.21
CA ARG A 102 -1.30 18.60 -7.44
C ARG A 102 -1.51 18.54 -5.92
N GLU A 103 -1.90 17.38 -5.44
CA GLU A 103 -2.13 17.13 -4.03
C GLU A 103 -0.88 17.41 -3.18
N PRO A 104 -0.99 18.19 -2.09
CA PRO A 104 0.12 18.42 -1.18
C PRO A 104 0.48 17.14 -0.43
N VAL A 105 1.71 17.10 0.09
CA VAL A 105 2.18 15.99 0.92
C VAL A 105 1.31 15.88 2.17
N ARG A 106 0.72 14.70 2.37
CA ARG A 106 -0.04 14.32 3.56
C ARG A 106 0.59 13.12 4.23
N HIS A 107 0.49 13.08 5.55
CA HIS A 107 1.00 12.00 6.39
C HIS A 107 -0.15 11.40 7.19
N TYR A 108 -0.07 10.09 7.46
CA TYR A 108 -0.99 9.38 8.33
C TYR A 108 -0.18 8.59 9.35
N ALA A 109 -0.46 8.77 10.64
CA ALA A 109 0.26 8.07 11.72
C ALA A 109 -0.04 6.57 11.76
N SER A 110 -1.20 6.15 11.25
CA SER A 110 -1.64 4.75 11.21
C SER A 110 -2.38 4.44 9.92
N VAL A 111 -2.38 3.16 9.53
CA VAL A 111 -3.05 2.65 8.33
C VAL A 111 -3.79 1.37 8.72
N ALA A 112 -5.01 1.18 8.21
CA ALA A 112 -5.76 -0.05 8.44
C ALA A 112 -5.01 -1.28 7.87
N PRO A 113 -4.87 -2.37 8.65
CA PRO A 113 -3.92 -3.45 8.34
C PRO A 113 -4.23 -4.23 7.05
N ASP A 114 -5.49 -4.27 6.63
CA ASP A 114 -5.95 -4.98 5.43
C ASP A 114 -6.26 -4.02 4.26
N LEU A 115 -5.99 -2.72 4.40
CA LEU A 115 -6.36 -1.72 3.40
C LEU A 115 -5.75 -2.01 2.03
N PHE A 116 -4.46 -2.34 1.96
CA PHE A 116 -3.81 -2.65 0.69
C PHE A 116 -4.46 -3.83 -0.02
N GLN A 117 -4.77 -4.91 0.73
CA GLN A 117 -5.43 -6.08 0.17
C GLN A 117 -6.85 -5.77 -0.30
N ARG A 118 -7.56 -4.88 0.41
CA ARG A 118 -8.88 -4.39 -0.04
C ARG A 118 -8.79 -3.53 -1.30
N ILE A 119 -7.74 -2.73 -1.47
CA ILE A 119 -7.51 -1.93 -2.68
C ILE A 119 -7.27 -2.87 -3.87
N VAL A 120 -6.35 -3.83 -3.72
CA VAL A 120 -6.09 -4.85 -4.74
C VAL A 120 -7.36 -5.64 -5.06
N GLY A 121 -8.10 -6.08 -4.05
CA GLY A 121 -9.37 -6.79 -4.21
C GLY A 121 -10.56 -5.89 -4.61
N ARG A 122 -10.34 -4.58 -4.82
CA ARG A 122 -11.38 -3.60 -5.21
C ARG A 122 -12.62 -3.62 -4.31
N CYS A 123 -12.41 -3.73 -2.99
CA CYS A 123 -13.44 -3.88 -1.95
C CYS A 123 -13.20 -2.99 -0.73
N VAL A 124 -12.72 -1.77 -0.94
CA VAL A 124 -12.56 -0.80 0.15
C VAL A 124 -13.91 -0.28 0.64
N GLU A 125 -14.91 -0.24 -0.23
CA GLU A 125 -16.29 0.15 0.11
C GLU A 125 -16.92 -0.87 1.09
N PRO A 126 -17.59 -0.40 2.16
CA PRO A 126 -18.31 -1.29 3.09
C PRO A 126 -19.32 -2.18 2.37
N GLY A 127 -19.33 -3.47 2.69
CA GLY A 127 -20.27 -4.44 2.12
C GLY A 127 -19.94 -4.92 0.71
N ARG A 128 -18.90 -4.38 0.05
CA ARG A 128 -18.45 -4.86 -1.26
C ARG A 128 -17.62 -6.14 -1.13
N ALA A 129 -17.98 -7.17 -1.87
CA ALA A 129 -17.18 -8.40 -1.95
C ALA A 129 -15.84 -8.13 -2.67
N CYS A 130 -14.75 -8.66 -2.12
CA CYS A 130 -13.43 -8.59 -2.75
C CYS A 130 -13.36 -9.50 -3.97
N MET A 131 -12.79 -8.98 -5.06
CA MET A 131 -12.42 -9.78 -6.21
C MET A 131 -11.33 -10.78 -5.79
N ASP A 132 -11.57 -12.06 -6.08
CA ASP A 132 -10.63 -13.13 -5.80
C ASP A 132 -9.59 -13.20 -6.93
N HIS A 133 -8.39 -12.68 -6.66
CA HIS A 133 -7.25 -12.80 -7.56
C HIS A 133 -6.23 -13.78 -6.97
N GLY A 134 -6.67 -15.00 -6.66
CA GLY A 134 -5.80 -16.17 -6.48
C GLY A 134 -4.85 -16.14 -5.28
N LYS A 135 -4.99 -15.16 -4.37
CA LYS A 135 -4.37 -15.18 -3.04
C LYS A 135 -5.43 -14.89 -2.00
N PRO A 136 -5.68 -15.78 -1.02
CA PRO A 136 -6.58 -15.47 0.08
C PRO A 136 -6.01 -14.30 0.88
N SER A 137 -6.71 -13.18 0.89
CA SER A 137 -6.52 -12.12 1.89
C SER A 137 -6.95 -12.67 3.26
N PRO A 138 -6.19 -12.44 4.35
CA PRO A 138 -6.54 -12.93 5.68
C PRO A 138 -7.85 -12.36 6.23
N ALA A 139 -8.44 -11.35 5.57
CA ALA A 139 -9.80 -10.87 5.88
C ALA A 139 -10.87 -11.97 5.78
N LYS A 140 -10.62 -13.07 5.04
CA LYS A 140 -11.53 -14.22 4.92
C LYS A 140 -11.21 -15.37 5.88
N ALA A 141 -10.13 -15.28 6.67
CA ALA A 141 -9.73 -16.37 7.57
C ALA A 141 -10.41 -16.32 8.95
N LEU A 142 -10.93 -15.16 9.40
CA LEU A 142 -11.47 -15.05 10.76
C LEU A 142 -12.99 -15.32 10.87
N ALA A 143 -13.75 -15.26 9.79
CA ALA A 143 -15.21 -15.47 9.83
C ALA A 143 -15.62 -16.95 9.62
N THR A 144 -14.76 -17.78 9.04
CA THR A 144 -15.08 -19.19 8.74
C THR A 144 -14.54 -20.18 9.79
N GLN A 145 -13.65 -19.74 10.69
CA GLN A 145 -13.08 -20.63 11.71
C GLN A 145 -14.01 -20.83 12.93
N LEU A 146 -14.95 -19.92 13.20
CA LEU A 146 -15.81 -19.97 14.40
C LEU A 146 -17.13 -20.74 14.21
N ALA A 147 -17.49 -21.14 12.99
CA ALA A 147 -18.68 -21.97 12.75
C ALA A 147 -18.36 -23.49 12.70
N GLY A 148 -17.09 -23.87 12.59
CA GLY A 148 -16.67 -25.27 12.41
C GLY A 148 -16.19 -25.99 13.68
N GLN A 149 -15.93 -25.27 14.78
CA GLN A 149 -15.30 -25.85 15.98
C GLN A 149 -16.25 -26.19 17.13
N ILE A 150 -17.56 -25.96 16.98
CA ILE A 150 -18.56 -26.32 18.00
C ILE A 150 -19.07 -27.76 17.83
N CYS A 151 -18.85 -28.39 16.67
CA CYS A 151 -19.35 -29.74 16.37
C CYS A 151 -18.22 -30.71 16.04
N ARG A 152 -17.42 -31.09 17.05
CA ARG A 152 -16.79 -32.43 17.15
C ARG A 152 -16.18 -32.57 18.53
N GLY A 153 -16.99 -33.10 19.43
CA GLY A 153 -16.50 -33.67 20.67
C GLY A 153 -15.69 -34.94 20.43
N GLU A 154 -15.05 -35.34 21.52
CA GLU A 154 -14.59 -36.69 21.84
C GLU A 154 -13.30 -37.22 21.22
N GLN A 155 -12.33 -37.37 22.15
CA GLN A 155 -11.45 -38.52 22.39
C GLN A 155 -9.94 -38.28 22.23
N ASP A 156 -9.30 -38.40 23.39
CA ASP A 156 -7.96 -38.90 23.70
C ASP A 156 -6.71 -38.01 23.54
N LEU A 157 -6.44 -37.36 24.67
CA LEU A 157 -5.14 -37.23 25.35
C LEU A 157 -4.17 -38.41 25.11
N VAL A 158 -2.99 -38.14 24.52
CA VAL A 158 -1.70 -38.76 24.92
C VAL A 158 -0.56 -37.78 24.61
N LEU A 159 0.12 -37.32 25.68
CA LEU A 159 1.37 -36.56 25.82
C LEU A 159 1.69 -35.43 24.83
#